data_AF-A0A8S3SAQ5-F1
#
_entry.id   AF-A0A8S3SAQ5-F1
#
_cell.length_a   1.000
_cell.length_b   1.000
_cell.length_c   1.000
_cell.angle_alpha   90.00
_cell.angle_beta   90.00
_cell.angle_gamma   90.00
#
_symmetry.space_group_name_H-M   'P 1'
#
loop_
_entity.id
_entity.type
_entity.pdbx_description
1 polymer ?
#
loop_
_entity_poly.entity_id
_entity_poly.type
_entity_poly.pdbx_seq_one_letter_code
_entity_poly.pdbx_strand_id
1 'polypeptide(L)'
;MMGCQHPNIAGCQHPKITGCQHLVITGCQHPDIKGCKHPNIAGCQHPKITGCWHPNIAGCQHPNITGCWHPNTAGYCYQDYIITEGWSDVNCKEPVPPDVFDGAEEYLRRNQSKDITFVTAYFNLGKFQKGSFKTYSTQTYYSWMKNYAFVYNKIILYTDLEDLAIKFKAERSHFPDNMTRIFLVKQNEFWAFGLIPKIEKIYKQTDYPKWYPNTVMASYSCAMHVKYDLIKRVIKEKLVKTKYLAWMDIGYFRDTEKGTFSLKPPQNIKDDHIAFVQIHKYVDMTPKEIMFSNSVFLAGGLFIGRPEYLLLLVEDYIKAVEKLIAMNLMNTDQQVLYCMYSPKFSFQPRVPIQRFYSKSRLLWFYLGDLCRESSLILVRKKTKLSEVIASSIFV
;
A
#
# COMPACT_ATOMS: atom_id res chain seq x y z
N MET A 1 -0.84 38.66 -21.75
CA MET A 1 -2.27 38.70 -22.17
C MET A 1 -3.14 38.02 -21.12
N MET A 2 -4.36 38.51 -20.92
CA MET A 2 -5.42 37.82 -20.15
C MET A 2 -6.28 37.03 -21.15
N GLY A 3 -6.02 35.74 -21.32
CA GLY A 3 -6.85 34.87 -22.16
C GLY A 3 -6.59 34.92 -23.67
N CYS A 4 -6.53 33.74 -24.30
CA CYS A 4 -6.79 33.54 -25.73
C CYS A 4 -7.76 32.39 -25.96
N GLN A 5 -8.57 32.48 -27.02
CA GLN A 5 -9.42 31.38 -27.48
C GLN A 5 -9.29 31.21 -28.99
N HIS A 6 -8.89 30.01 -29.42
CA HIS A 6 -8.81 29.67 -30.84
C HIS A 6 -9.51 28.33 -31.11
N PRO A 7 -10.46 28.25 -32.05
CA PRO A 7 -11.16 27.00 -32.33
C PRO A 7 -10.28 25.97 -33.05
N ASN A 8 -9.64 26.37 -34.16
CA ASN A 8 -8.79 25.49 -34.98
C ASN A 8 -7.58 26.28 -35.48
N ILE A 9 -6.38 25.96 -34.99
CA ILE A 9 -5.14 26.61 -35.43
C ILE A 9 -4.02 25.61 -35.64
N ALA A 10 -3.18 25.85 -36.65
CA ALA A 10 -2.00 25.04 -36.98
C ALA A 10 -0.71 25.52 -36.30
N GLY A 11 -0.83 26.46 -35.36
CA GLY A 11 0.31 27.07 -34.68
C GLY A 11 -0.08 28.29 -33.86
N CYS A 12 0.45 28.42 -32.64
CA CYS A 12 0.46 29.69 -31.92
C CYS A 12 1.71 29.84 -31.05
N GLN A 13 2.14 31.09 -30.86
CA GLN A 13 3.22 31.45 -29.93
C GLN A 13 2.76 32.58 -29.01
N HIS A 14 2.80 32.32 -27.70
CA HIS A 14 2.51 33.34 -26.69
C HIS A 14 3.64 33.36 -25.65
N PRO A 15 4.42 34.45 -25.53
CA PRO A 15 5.57 34.51 -24.62
C PRO A 15 5.18 34.39 -23.14
N LYS A 16 4.11 35.08 -22.72
CA LYS A 16 3.59 35.09 -21.34
C LYS A 16 2.08 35.26 -21.33
N ILE A 17 1.35 34.23 -20.92
CA ILE A 17 -0.13 34.26 -20.91
C ILE A 17 -0.71 33.60 -19.65
N THR A 18 -1.80 34.18 -19.15
CA THR A 18 -2.62 33.62 -18.08
C THR A 18 -3.94 33.17 -18.71
N GLY A 19 -4.17 31.86 -18.77
CA GLY A 19 -5.32 31.25 -19.42
C GLY A 19 -5.21 31.21 -20.94
N CYS A 20 -5.30 30.02 -21.53
CA CYS A 20 -5.65 29.88 -22.94
C CYS A 20 -6.47 28.61 -23.20
N GLN A 21 -7.33 28.68 -24.22
CA GLN A 21 -8.15 27.56 -24.64
C GLN A 21 -8.07 27.38 -26.16
N HIS A 22 -7.66 26.19 -26.60
CA HIS A 22 -7.67 25.80 -28.01
C HIS A 22 -8.48 24.52 -28.16
N LEU A 23 -9.45 24.46 -29.08
CA LEU A 23 -10.29 23.27 -29.26
C LEU A 23 -9.53 22.16 -30.01
N VAL A 24 -8.91 22.50 -31.16
CA VAL A 24 -8.02 21.61 -31.92
C VAL A 24 -6.76 22.39 -32.33
N ILE A 25 -5.59 21.86 -31.99
CA ILE A 25 -4.30 22.49 -32.33
C ILE A 25 -3.25 21.48 -32.77
N THR A 26 -2.48 21.86 -33.78
CA THR A 26 -1.25 21.18 -34.19
C THR A 26 -0.11 22.17 -34.01
N GLY A 27 0.84 21.94 -33.11
CA GLY A 27 1.92 22.90 -32.86
C GLY A 27 1.55 24.02 -31.89
N CYS A 28 2.15 24.06 -30.70
CA CYS A 28 2.07 25.25 -29.84
C CYS A 28 3.33 25.48 -29.00
N GLN A 29 3.71 26.75 -28.81
CA GLN A 29 4.84 27.11 -27.93
C GLN A 29 4.46 28.24 -26.98
N HIS A 30 4.57 27.94 -25.68
CA HIS A 30 4.36 28.95 -24.64
C HIS A 30 5.45 28.87 -23.57
N PRO A 31 6.37 29.85 -23.51
CA PRO A 31 7.46 29.90 -22.54
C PRO A 31 7.00 29.91 -21.07
N ASP A 32 6.00 30.73 -20.72
CA ASP A 32 5.43 30.85 -19.37
C ASP A 32 3.90 30.86 -19.39
N ILE A 33 3.26 29.83 -18.81
CA ILE A 33 1.78 29.72 -18.70
C ILE A 33 1.28 29.45 -17.28
N LYS A 34 0.19 30.16 -16.93
CA LYS A 34 -0.71 29.82 -15.82
C LYS A 34 -2.10 29.46 -16.38
N GLY A 35 -2.46 28.18 -16.38
CA GLY A 35 -3.78 27.72 -16.85
C GLY A 35 -3.86 27.49 -18.35
N CYS A 36 -4.03 26.24 -18.81
CA CYS A 36 -4.39 25.93 -20.20
C CYS A 36 -5.38 24.77 -20.35
N LYS A 37 -6.25 24.84 -21.37
CA LYS A 37 -7.20 23.77 -21.72
C LYS A 37 -7.16 23.48 -23.21
N HIS A 38 -6.84 22.24 -23.58
CA HIS A 38 -6.83 21.85 -24.98
C HIS A 38 -7.44 20.44 -25.18
N PRO A 39 -8.63 20.32 -25.80
CA PRO A 39 -9.28 19.04 -26.03
C PRO A 39 -8.53 18.06 -26.95
N ASN A 40 -7.97 18.54 -28.07
CA ASN A 40 -7.23 17.72 -29.03
C ASN A 40 -5.92 18.42 -29.44
N ILE A 41 -4.76 17.84 -29.11
CA ILE A 41 -3.43 18.41 -29.43
C ILE A 41 -2.52 17.39 -30.11
N ALA A 42 -1.79 17.85 -31.13
CA ALA A 42 -0.55 17.23 -31.59
C ALA A 42 0.63 18.22 -31.52
N GLY A 43 1.72 17.86 -30.81
CA GLY A 43 2.99 18.60 -30.85
C GLY A 43 3.01 19.95 -30.11
N CYS A 44 3.25 19.97 -28.79
CA CYS A 44 3.40 21.22 -28.03
C CYS A 44 4.66 21.25 -27.16
N GLN A 45 5.21 22.45 -26.96
CA GLN A 45 6.36 22.69 -26.07
C GLN A 45 6.08 23.82 -25.08
N HIS A 46 6.29 23.53 -23.80
CA HIS A 46 6.09 24.53 -22.75
C HIS A 46 7.21 24.47 -21.69
N PRO A 47 8.14 25.43 -21.70
CA PRO A 47 9.24 25.54 -20.74
C PRO A 47 8.83 25.64 -19.25
N LYS A 48 7.75 26.37 -18.91
CA LYS A 48 7.28 26.58 -17.52
C LYS A 48 5.74 26.64 -17.45
N ILE A 49 5.12 25.65 -16.78
CA ILE A 49 3.65 25.57 -16.63
C ILE A 49 3.20 25.46 -15.16
N THR A 50 2.10 26.15 -14.84
CA THR A 50 1.23 25.85 -13.70
C THR A 50 -0.21 25.58 -14.16
N GLY A 51 -0.74 24.36 -13.94
CA GLY A 51 -2.14 24.01 -14.18
C GLY A 51 -2.55 23.83 -15.66
N CYS A 52 -2.59 22.61 -16.18
CA CYS A 52 -3.08 22.33 -17.54
C CYS A 52 -3.91 21.05 -17.65
N TRP A 53 -4.86 21.04 -18.60
CA TRP A 53 -5.82 19.96 -18.81
C TRP A 53 -5.95 19.61 -20.29
N HIS A 54 -5.66 18.36 -20.64
CA HIS A 54 -5.63 17.91 -22.02
C HIS A 54 -6.23 16.50 -22.19
N PRO A 55 -7.46 16.34 -22.70
CA PRO A 55 -8.08 15.03 -22.81
C PRO A 55 -7.51 14.10 -23.90
N ASN A 56 -7.01 14.61 -25.04
CA ASN A 56 -6.36 13.80 -26.08
C ASN A 56 -5.03 14.44 -26.57
N ILE A 57 -3.89 13.77 -26.33
CA ILE A 57 -2.55 14.28 -26.67
C ILE A 57 -1.69 13.29 -27.45
N ALA A 58 -0.95 13.83 -28.43
CA ALA A 58 0.26 13.21 -29.01
C ALA A 58 1.45 14.19 -28.99
N GLY A 59 2.63 13.73 -28.53
CA GLY A 59 3.93 14.43 -28.72
C GLY A 59 4.13 15.76 -27.98
N CYS A 60 3.86 15.85 -26.67
CA CYS A 60 4.09 17.08 -25.88
C CYS A 60 5.35 17.03 -25.01
N GLN A 61 6.09 18.14 -24.92
CA GLN A 61 7.30 18.29 -24.10
C GLN A 61 7.16 19.40 -23.05
N HIS A 62 7.61 19.10 -21.82
CA HIS A 62 7.49 19.99 -20.68
C HIS A 62 8.71 19.90 -19.74
N PRO A 63 9.62 20.89 -19.73
CA PRO A 63 10.81 20.88 -18.90
C PRO A 63 10.58 21.23 -17.40
N ASN A 64 9.55 22.02 -17.04
CA ASN A 64 9.25 22.39 -15.65
C ASN A 64 7.73 22.49 -15.38
N ILE A 65 7.16 21.58 -14.59
CA ILE A 65 5.69 21.45 -14.40
C ILE A 65 5.26 21.35 -12.94
N THR A 66 4.11 21.97 -12.62
CA THR A 66 3.23 21.56 -11.51
C THR A 66 1.74 21.50 -11.97
N GLY A 67 1.03 20.43 -11.61
CA GLY A 67 -0.45 20.33 -11.76
C GLY A 67 -1.01 20.10 -13.17
N CYS A 68 -0.47 19.17 -13.95
CA CYS A 68 -1.04 18.78 -15.26
C CYS A 68 -1.86 17.48 -15.20
N TRP A 69 -2.91 17.35 -16.02
CA TRP A 69 -3.79 16.18 -16.11
C TRP A 69 -4.03 15.73 -17.56
N HIS A 70 -3.64 14.50 -17.90
CA HIS A 70 -3.80 13.89 -19.23
C HIS A 70 -4.45 12.49 -19.10
N PRO A 71 -5.71 12.29 -19.53
CA PRO A 71 -6.40 11.01 -19.41
C PRO A 71 -6.11 10.05 -20.58
N ASN A 72 -5.74 10.52 -21.79
CA ASN A 72 -5.41 9.68 -22.95
C ASN A 72 -4.11 10.13 -23.63
N THR A 73 -3.01 9.39 -23.46
CA THR A 73 -1.69 9.76 -24.03
C THR A 73 -1.08 8.62 -24.84
N ALA A 74 -0.62 8.91 -26.06
CA ALA A 74 0.24 8.03 -26.85
C ALA A 74 1.55 8.76 -27.21
N GLY A 75 2.70 8.25 -26.74
CA GLY A 75 4.03 8.77 -27.07
C GLY A 75 4.82 9.34 -25.88
N TYR A 76 6.12 9.00 -25.84
CA TYR A 76 7.10 9.26 -24.79
C TYR A 76 7.34 10.74 -24.44
N CYS A 77 7.76 10.99 -23.19
CA CYS A 77 8.82 11.95 -22.86
C CYS A 77 9.61 11.52 -21.61
N TYR A 78 10.91 11.32 -21.80
CA TYR A 78 11.97 11.24 -20.79
C TYR A 78 12.65 12.61 -20.78
N GLN A 79 12.88 13.22 -19.61
CA GLN A 79 14.22 13.42 -19.00
C GLN A 79 14.07 14.30 -17.74
N ASP A 80 14.72 13.83 -16.67
CA ASP A 80 14.90 14.40 -15.34
C ASP A 80 13.66 14.53 -14.42
N TYR A 81 13.70 13.69 -13.37
CA TYR A 81 12.66 13.28 -12.41
C TYR A 81 11.77 12.12 -12.88
N ILE A 82 12.11 10.95 -12.33
CA ILE A 82 11.50 9.63 -12.54
C ILE A 82 10.00 9.68 -12.19
N ILE A 83 9.17 9.92 -13.21
CA ILE A 83 7.88 9.23 -13.34
C ILE A 83 8.21 7.94 -14.09
N THR A 84 7.98 6.80 -13.44
CA THR A 84 7.73 5.58 -14.21
C THR A 84 6.36 5.08 -13.82
N GLU A 85 5.40 5.47 -14.66
CA GLU A 85 4.05 4.95 -14.75
C GLU A 85 4.06 3.47 -15.11
N GLY A 86 2.93 2.85 -14.79
CA GLY A 86 2.61 1.44 -14.99
C GLY A 86 1.24 1.13 -14.37
N TRP A 87 0.83 1.95 -13.39
CA TRP A 87 -0.52 1.93 -12.82
C TRP A 87 -0.98 3.38 -12.61
N SER A 88 -1.96 3.82 -13.38
CA SER A 88 -2.72 5.05 -13.16
C SER A 88 -3.98 4.70 -12.38
N ASP A 89 -4.39 5.57 -11.45
CA ASP A 89 -5.62 5.43 -10.64
C ASP A 89 -6.90 5.26 -11.50
N VAL A 90 -6.81 5.43 -12.82
CA VAL A 90 -7.90 5.40 -13.81
C VAL A 90 -8.58 4.03 -13.98
N ASN A 91 -7.99 2.95 -13.48
CA ASN A 91 -8.60 1.62 -13.52
C ASN A 91 -9.53 1.34 -12.34
N CYS A 92 -9.59 2.21 -11.34
CA CYS A 92 -10.57 2.13 -10.26
C CYS A 92 -11.74 3.06 -10.60
N LYS A 93 -12.99 2.58 -10.53
CA LYS A 93 -14.14 3.50 -10.43
C LYS A 93 -13.92 4.37 -9.19
N GLU A 94 -14.41 5.61 -9.18
CA GLU A 94 -14.46 6.39 -7.93
C GLU A 94 -15.04 5.48 -6.84
N PRO A 95 -14.30 5.27 -5.75
CA PRO A 95 -14.71 4.28 -4.78
C PRO A 95 -15.97 4.80 -4.09
N VAL A 96 -17.13 4.33 -4.53
CA VAL A 96 -18.39 4.54 -3.81
C VAL A 96 -18.30 3.60 -2.61
N PRO A 97 -18.17 4.11 -1.37
CA PRO A 97 -18.27 3.26 -0.20
C PRO A 97 -19.64 2.58 -0.31
N PRO A 98 -19.72 1.24 -0.33
CA PRO A 98 -21.03 0.58 -0.27
C PRO A 98 -21.74 1.04 1.00
N ASP A 99 -23.05 0.82 1.11
CA ASP A 99 -23.71 0.77 2.41
C ASP A 99 -22.96 -0.28 3.26
N VAL A 100 -21.98 0.19 4.04
CA VAL A 100 -20.77 -0.61 4.36
C VAL A 100 -21.13 -1.83 5.21
N PHE A 101 -22.16 -1.69 6.03
CA PHE A 101 -22.88 -2.70 6.81
C PHE A 101 -23.90 -1.95 7.70
N ASP A 102 -24.87 -2.64 8.28
CA ASP A 102 -25.84 -2.00 9.20
C ASP A 102 -25.17 -1.23 10.34
N GLY A 103 -25.43 0.08 10.40
CA GLY A 103 -24.85 1.00 11.38
C GLY A 103 -23.44 1.51 11.03
N ALA A 104 -23.02 1.42 9.77
CA ALA A 104 -21.72 1.94 9.32
C ALA A 104 -21.55 3.44 9.57
N GLU A 105 -22.55 4.28 9.25
CA GLU A 105 -22.45 5.72 9.49
C GLU A 105 -22.26 6.04 10.98
N GLU A 106 -22.99 5.37 11.87
CA GLU A 106 -22.87 5.54 13.32
C GLU A 106 -21.49 5.07 13.82
N TYR A 107 -21.00 3.94 13.29
CA TYR A 107 -19.67 3.41 13.58
C TYR A 107 -18.56 4.38 13.15
N LEU A 108 -18.63 4.92 11.92
CA LEU A 108 -17.67 5.88 11.40
C LEU A 108 -17.75 7.23 12.14
N ARG A 109 -18.94 7.69 12.52
CA ARG A 109 -19.14 8.93 13.30
C ARG A 109 -18.53 8.85 14.70
N ARG A 110 -18.54 7.67 15.34
CA ARG A 110 -17.97 7.44 16.67
C ARG A 110 -16.44 7.27 16.68
N ASN A 111 -15.84 6.92 15.54
CA ASN A 111 -14.43 6.56 15.43
C ASN A 111 -13.56 7.73 14.95
N GLN A 112 -13.55 8.83 15.71
CA GLN A 112 -12.87 10.08 15.33
C GLN A 112 -11.39 10.16 15.72
N SER A 113 -10.86 9.21 16.52
CA SER A 113 -9.43 9.22 16.82
C SER A 113 -8.64 8.97 15.53
N LYS A 114 -7.67 9.86 15.24
CA LYS A 114 -6.73 9.73 14.12
C LYS A 114 -5.70 8.60 14.30
N ASP A 115 -5.82 7.79 15.34
CA ASP A 115 -4.93 6.67 15.63
C ASP A 115 -5.17 5.47 14.70
N ILE A 116 -4.28 4.47 14.82
CA ILE A 116 -4.35 3.17 14.14
C ILE A 116 -4.60 2.08 15.17
N THR A 117 -5.55 1.17 14.87
CA THR A 117 -5.61 -0.16 15.50
C THR A 117 -4.90 -1.16 14.60
N PHE A 118 -4.00 -1.96 15.18
CA PHE A 118 -3.28 -3.00 14.44
C PHE A 118 -3.87 -4.37 14.69
N VAL A 119 -4.06 -5.14 13.61
CA VAL A 119 -4.38 -6.55 13.62
C VAL A 119 -3.12 -7.32 13.25
N THR A 120 -2.83 -8.37 14.01
CA THR A 120 -1.71 -9.27 13.72
C THR A 120 -2.07 -10.69 14.08
N ALA A 121 -1.31 -11.65 13.56
CA ALA A 121 -1.51 -13.05 13.90
C ALA A 121 -0.24 -13.87 13.85
N TYR A 122 -0.28 -14.98 14.58
CA TYR A 122 0.68 -16.06 14.46
C TYR A 122 -0.07 -17.40 14.43
N PHE A 123 0.12 -18.16 13.36
CA PHE A 123 -0.35 -19.54 13.26
C PHE A 123 0.85 -20.49 13.20
N ASN A 124 0.83 -21.55 13.99
CA ASN A 124 1.92 -22.50 14.04
C ASN A 124 1.94 -23.38 12.79
N LEU A 125 2.89 -23.11 11.90
CA LEU A 125 3.15 -23.91 10.69
C LEU A 125 4.30 -24.91 10.87
N GLY A 126 4.83 -25.04 12.09
CA GLY A 126 6.05 -25.80 12.34
C GLY A 126 7.32 -25.09 11.84
N LYS A 127 8.34 -25.88 11.50
CA LYS A 127 9.65 -25.40 11.02
C LYS A 127 9.66 -25.42 9.49
N PHE A 128 10.00 -24.29 8.86
CA PHE A 128 9.99 -24.18 7.40
C PHE A 128 11.12 -23.31 6.86
N GLN A 129 11.54 -23.61 5.62
CA GLN A 129 12.54 -22.84 4.88
C GLN A 129 11.89 -21.62 4.21
N LYS A 130 12.57 -20.47 4.26
CA LYS A 130 12.19 -19.29 3.48
C LYS A 130 13.42 -18.62 2.85
N GLY A 131 13.40 -18.50 1.52
CA GLY A 131 14.58 -18.15 0.74
C GLY A 131 15.63 -19.27 0.73
N SER A 132 16.84 -18.95 0.29
CA SER A 132 17.81 -19.98 -0.06
C SER A 132 18.34 -20.82 1.11
N PHE A 133 18.44 -20.28 2.33
CA PHE A 133 19.07 -21.00 3.46
C PHE A 133 18.55 -20.66 4.86
N LYS A 134 17.48 -19.86 4.98
CA LYS A 134 16.96 -19.46 6.30
C LYS A 134 15.80 -20.35 6.71
N THR A 135 15.87 -20.84 7.95
CA THR A 135 14.79 -21.62 8.55
C THR A 135 14.10 -20.79 9.61
N TYR A 136 12.77 -20.80 9.59
CA TYR A 136 11.93 -20.10 10.55
C TYR A 136 11.18 -21.12 11.41
N SER A 137 10.93 -20.73 12.66
CA SER A 137 10.22 -21.52 13.66
C SER A 137 9.50 -20.61 14.64
N THR A 138 8.64 -21.19 15.47
CA THR A 138 7.97 -20.47 16.57
C THR A 138 8.94 -19.69 17.45
N GLN A 139 10.12 -20.24 17.74
CA GLN A 139 11.13 -19.55 18.55
C GLN A 139 11.64 -18.25 17.89
N THR A 140 11.73 -18.23 16.56
CA THR A 140 12.11 -17.02 15.83
C THR A 140 11.06 -15.93 16.00
N TYR A 141 9.78 -16.31 15.89
CA TYR A 141 8.67 -15.37 16.04
C TYR A 141 8.49 -14.90 17.47
N TYR A 142 8.79 -15.73 18.49
CA TYR A 142 8.84 -15.27 19.88
C TYR A 142 9.82 -14.12 20.08
N SER A 143 11.00 -14.18 19.44
CA SER A 143 11.97 -13.09 19.52
C SER A 143 11.43 -11.79 18.92
N TRP A 144 10.83 -11.86 17.72
CA TRP A 144 10.27 -10.67 17.07
C TRP A 144 9.07 -10.09 17.82
N MET A 145 8.23 -10.97 18.37
CA MET A 145 7.07 -10.59 19.17
C MET A 145 7.44 -9.73 20.38
N LYS A 146 8.59 -9.99 21.03
CA LYS A 146 9.08 -9.15 22.14
C LYS A 146 9.30 -7.70 21.72
N ASN A 147 9.91 -7.48 20.56
CA ASN A 147 10.11 -6.12 20.06
C ASN A 147 8.79 -5.49 19.59
N TYR A 148 7.94 -6.28 18.94
CA TYR A 148 6.61 -5.87 18.52
C TYR A 148 5.73 -5.45 19.72
N ALA A 149 5.93 -6.06 20.89
CA ALA A 149 5.18 -5.75 22.10
C ALA A 149 5.36 -4.31 22.58
N PHE A 150 6.43 -3.59 22.18
CA PHE A 150 6.64 -2.19 22.54
C PHE A 150 5.74 -1.17 21.81
N VAL A 151 4.97 -1.60 20.80
CA VAL A 151 4.10 -0.70 20.03
C VAL A 151 2.93 -0.18 20.89
N TYR A 152 2.90 1.12 21.18
CA TYR A 152 1.84 1.81 21.93
C TYR A 152 0.63 2.16 21.07
N ASN A 153 0.04 1.12 20.48
CA ASN A 153 -1.23 1.21 19.78
C ASN A 153 -2.18 0.12 20.31
N LYS A 154 -3.46 0.22 19.96
CA LYS A 154 -4.39 -0.89 20.16
C LYS A 154 -3.96 -2.06 19.26
N ILE A 155 -3.78 -3.24 19.85
CA ILE A 155 -3.39 -4.44 19.13
C ILE A 155 -4.46 -5.52 19.32
N ILE A 156 -4.88 -6.12 18.21
CA ILE A 156 -5.70 -7.32 18.17
C ILE A 156 -4.82 -8.45 17.63
N LEU A 157 -4.50 -9.43 18.47
CA LEU A 157 -3.70 -10.60 18.12
C LEU A 157 -4.60 -11.84 17.98
N TYR A 158 -4.41 -12.59 16.91
CA TYR A 158 -4.98 -13.92 16.74
C TYR A 158 -3.87 -14.98 16.75
N THR A 159 -4.07 -16.09 17.46
CA THR A 159 -3.11 -17.19 17.44
C THR A 159 -3.74 -18.54 17.75
N ASP A 160 -3.15 -19.61 17.26
CA ASP A 160 -3.47 -20.99 17.62
C ASP A 160 -2.54 -21.57 18.71
N LEU A 161 -1.65 -20.74 19.28
CA LEU A 161 -0.74 -21.13 20.35
C LEU A 161 -1.07 -20.40 21.65
N GLU A 162 -1.53 -21.17 22.64
CA GLU A 162 -1.83 -20.67 23.99
C GLU A 162 -0.61 -20.04 24.68
N ASP A 163 0.55 -20.70 24.60
CA ASP A 163 1.81 -20.18 25.15
C ASP A 163 2.20 -18.82 24.53
N LEU A 164 1.93 -18.62 23.24
CA LEU A 164 2.17 -17.33 22.58
C LEU A 164 1.20 -16.26 23.06
N ALA A 165 -0.07 -16.59 23.21
CA ALA A 165 -1.08 -15.68 23.76
C ALA A 165 -0.68 -15.21 25.18
N ILE A 166 -0.28 -16.14 26.05
CA ILE A 166 0.15 -15.86 27.43
C ILE A 166 1.38 -14.95 27.43
N LYS A 167 2.42 -15.30 26.66
CA LYS A 167 3.66 -14.52 26.59
C LYS A 167 3.41 -13.12 26.05
N PHE A 168 2.64 -12.97 24.97
CA PHE A 168 2.35 -11.65 24.41
C PHE A 168 1.58 -10.76 25.40
N LYS A 169 0.61 -11.34 26.12
CA LYS A 169 -0.12 -10.63 27.17
C LYS A 169 0.80 -10.15 28.28
N ALA A 170 1.74 -11.00 28.71
CA ALA A 170 2.71 -10.66 29.74
C ALA A 170 3.65 -9.51 29.28
N GLU A 171 4.19 -9.58 28.06
CA GLU A 171 5.07 -8.54 27.51
C GLU A 171 4.36 -7.17 27.40
N ARG A 172 3.04 -7.17 27.21
CA ARG A 172 2.21 -5.94 27.11
C ARG A 172 1.46 -5.56 28.39
N SER A 173 1.72 -6.25 29.50
CA SER A 173 1.03 -6.03 30.80
C SER A 173 1.24 -4.63 31.39
N HIS A 174 2.26 -3.90 30.93
CA HIS A 174 2.53 -2.52 31.33
C HIS A 174 1.62 -1.49 30.65
N PHE A 175 0.80 -1.90 29.66
CA PHE A 175 -0.21 -1.04 29.05
C PHE A 175 -1.60 -1.25 29.67
N PRO A 176 -2.51 -0.28 29.56
CA PRO A 176 -3.90 -0.47 29.96
C PRO A 176 -4.55 -1.69 29.28
N ASP A 177 -5.40 -2.41 30.00
CA ASP A 177 -6.03 -3.66 29.54
C ASP A 177 -6.78 -3.52 28.19
N ASN A 178 -7.31 -2.35 27.90
CA ASN A 178 -8.03 -2.07 26.66
C ASN A 178 -7.11 -1.87 25.42
N MET A 179 -5.79 -1.90 25.58
CA MET A 179 -4.80 -1.74 24.50
C MET A 179 -4.42 -3.05 23.82
N THR A 180 -4.75 -4.21 24.42
CA THR A 180 -4.38 -5.51 23.88
C THR A 180 -5.56 -6.47 23.97
N ARG A 181 -6.01 -6.96 22.83
CA ARG A 181 -7.01 -8.03 22.75
C ARG A 181 -6.40 -9.24 22.05
N ILE A 182 -6.50 -10.41 22.67
CA ILE A 182 -5.93 -11.65 22.14
C ILE A 182 -7.04 -12.67 21.97
N PHE A 183 -7.07 -13.34 20.82
CA PHE A 183 -8.00 -14.41 20.51
C PHE A 183 -7.21 -15.70 20.25
N LEU A 184 -7.47 -16.71 21.08
CA LEU A 184 -7.05 -18.07 20.82
C LEU A 184 -8.05 -18.70 19.84
N VAL A 185 -7.57 -19.16 18.69
CA VAL A 185 -8.38 -19.61 17.56
C VAL A 185 -7.78 -20.86 16.93
N LYS A 186 -8.57 -21.61 16.16
CA LYS A 186 -8.09 -22.75 15.37
C LYS A 186 -7.97 -22.36 13.89
N GLN A 187 -6.96 -22.91 13.21
CA GLN A 187 -6.74 -22.63 11.79
C GLN A 187 -7.97 -22.96 10.93
N ASN A 188 -8.66 -24.07 11.22
CA ASN A 188 -9.84 -24.52 10.47
C ASN A 188 -11.10 -23.64 10.64
N GLU A 189 -11.07 -22.61 11.49
CA GLU A 189 -12.13 -21.61 11.58
C GLU A 189 -12.14 -20.64 10.38
N PHE A 190 -11.02 -20.54 9.65
CA PHE A 190 -10.83 -19.52 8.61
C PHE A 190 -10.89 -20.10 7.20
N TRP A 191 -11.55 -19.36 6.31
CA TRP A 191 -11.68 -19.71 4.89
C TRP A 191 -10.31 -19.95 4.25
N ALA A 192 -9.31 -19.12 4.55
CA ALA A 192 -7.97 -19.25 3.99
C ALA A 192 -7.34 -20.63 4.22
N PHE A 193 -7.43 -21.19 5.44
CA PHE A 193 -6.86 -22.51 5.74
C PHE A 193 -7.69 -23.66 5.13
N GLY A 194 -8.98 -23.44 4.88
CA GLY A 194 -9.82 -24.35 4.09
C GLY A 194 -9.34 -24.52 2.64
N LEU A 195 -8.47 -23.62 2.13
CA LEU A 195 -7.92 -23.70 0.77
C LEU A 195 -6.77 -24.69 0.63
N ILE A 196 -6.19 -25.21 1.73
CA ILE A 196 -5.00 -26.09 1.71
C ILE A 196 -5.11 -27.19 0.64
N PRO A 197 -6.18 -28.01 0.57
CA PRO A 197 -6.25 -29.11 -0.40
C PRO A 197 -6.20 -28.62 -1.86
N LYS A 198 -6.82 -27.46 -2.15
CA LYS A 198 -6.83 -26.87 -3.50
C LYS A 198 -5.45 -26.35 -3.88
N ILE A 199 -4.78 -25.65 -2.95
CA ILE A 199 -3.44 -25.09 -3.16
C ILE A 199 -2.39 -26.19 -3.30
N GLU A 200 -2.47 -27.25 -2.50
CA GLU A 200 -1.58 -28.42 -2.64
C GLU A 200 -1.72 -29.09 -4.00
N LYS A 201 -2.95 -29.20 -4.52
CA LYS A 201 -3.19 -29.72 -5.87
C LYS A 201 -2.53 -28.84 -6.93
N ILE A 202 -2.61 -27.52 -6.79
CA ILE A 202 -1.97 -26.56 -7.71
C ILE A 202 -0.44 -26.72 -7.66
N TYR A 203 0.17 -26.83 -6.47
CA TYR A 203 1.62 -26.94 -6.31
C TYR A 203 2.20 -28.29 -6.77
N LYS A 204 1.34 -29.31 -6.93
CA LYS A 204 1.72 -30.63 -7.47
C LYS A 204 1.71 -30.70 -9.00
N GLN A 205 1.30 -29.65 -9.71
CA GLN A 205 1.40 -29.61 -11.17
C GLN A 205 2.88 -29.72 -11.60
N THR A 206 3.16 -30.49 -12.67
CA THR A 206 4.52 -30.84 -13.09
C THR A 206 5.40 -29.63 -13.41
N ASP A 207 4.81 -28.56 -13.95
CA ASP A 207 5.50 -27.33 -14.35
C ASP A 207 5.38 -26.19 -13.32
N TYR A 208 4.74 -26.42 -12.16
CA TYR A 208 4.61 -25.38 -11.16
C TYR A 208 5.95 -25.11 -10.48
N PRO A 209 6.41 -23.84 -10.40
CA PRO A 209 7.73 -23.54 -9.88
C PRO A 209 7.78 -23.74 -8.36
N LYS A 210 8.98 -24.04 -7.86
CA LYS A 210 9.25 -24.29 -6.43
C LYS A 210 9.98 -23.10 -5.80
N TRP A 211 9.21 -22.20 -5.21
CA TRP A 211 9.68 -21.05 -4.46
C TRP A 211 9.46 -21.30 -2.96
N TYR A 212 10.53 -21.50 -2.19
CA TYR A 212 10.41 -21.78 -0.75
C TYR A 212 10.17 -20.49 0.06
N PRO A 213 9.08 -20.40 0.88
CA PRO A 213 8.03 -21.40 1.14
C PRO A 213 6.77 -21.22 0.26
N ASN A 214 6.71 -20.10 -0.47
CA ASN A 214 5.63 -19.58 -1.29
C ASN A 214 4.83 -20.61 -2.09
N THR A 215 5.48 -21.49 -2.86
CA THR A 215 4.81 -22.46 -3.76
C THR A 215 5.15 -23.92 -3.45
N VAL A 216 5.60 -24.18 -2.23
CA VAL A 216 5.96 -25.53 -1.75
C VAL A 216 5.25 -25.91 -0.46
N MET A 217 4.75 -24.93 0.28
CA MET A 217 4.04 -25.13 1.54
C MET A 217 2.68 -24.42 1.46
N ALA A 218 1.62 -25.17 1.18
CA ALA A 218 0.27 -24.61 1.04
C ALA A 218 -0.20 -23.87 2.31
N SER A 219 0.10 -24.42 3.48
CA SER A 219 -0.22 -23.80 4.77
C SER A 219 0.44 -22.43 4.96
N TYR A 220 1.62 -22.18 4.36
CA TYR A 220 2.24 -20.85 4.34
C TYR A 220 1.42 -19.86 3.53
N SER A 221 0.97 -20.26 2.35
CA SER A 221 0.13 -19.40 1.49
C SER A 221 -1.18 -19.07 2.21
N CYS A 222 -1.81 -20.07 2.82
CA CYS A 222 -2.99 -19.88 3.66
C CYS A 222 -2.75 -18.92 4.83
N ALA A 223 -1.59 -18.99 5.50
CA ALA A 223 -1.22 -18.03 6.55
C ALA A 223 -1.00 -16.60 6.02
N MET A 224 -0.74 -16.42 4.72
CA MET A 224 -0.72 -15.09 4.09
C MET A 224 -2.13 -14.63 3.67
N HIS A 225 -3.03 -15.55 3.30
CA HIS A 225 -4.41 -15.24 2.95
C HIS A 225 -5.29 -14.95 4.18
N VAL A 226 -5.01 -15.55 5.34
CA VAL A 226 -5.82 -15.38 6.57
C VAL A 226 -5.80 -13.94 7.10
N LYS A 227 -4.84 -13.11 6.67
CA LYS A 227 -4.79 -11.68 6.98
C LYS A 227 -6.12 -11.00 6.66
N TYR A 228 -6.70 -11.35 5.51
CA TYR A 228 -7.91 -10.75 4.99
C TYR A 228 -9.16 -11.28 5.72
N ASP A 229 -9.19 -12.57 6.11
CA ASP A 229 -10.21 -13.13 7.01
C ASP A 229 -10.26 -12.34 8.34
N LEU A 230 -9.09 -12.11 8.94
CA LEU A 230 -8.99 -11.45 10.24
C LEU A 230 -9.37 -9.98 10.18
N ILE A 231 -8.95 -9.26 9.13
CA ILE A 231 -9.40 -7.87 8.91
C ILE A 231 -10.92 -7.82 8.76
N LYS A 232 -11.52 -8.73 7.96
CA LYS A 232 -12.99 -8.85 7.82
C LYS A 232 -13.67 -9.05 9.17
N ARG A 233 -13.17 -9.99 9.96
CA ARG A 233 -13.72 -10.36 11.26
C ARG A 233 -13.70 -9.18 12.22
N VAL A 234 -12.56 -8.51 12.34
CA VAL A 234 -12.37 -7.35 13.19
C VAL A 234 -13.34 -6.20 12.86
N ILE A 235 -13.58 -5.96 11.56
CA ILE A 235 -14.54 -4.94 11.10
C ILE A 235 -15.97 -5.37 11.42
N LYS A 236 -16.38 -6.59 11.03
CA LYS A 236 -17.75 -7.07 11.19
C LYS A 236 -18.17 -7.25 12.65
N GLU A 237 -17.24 -7.66 13.51
CA GLU A 237 -17.46 -7.76 14.96
C GLU A 237 -17.35 -6.40 15.68
N LYS A 238 -17.14 -5.30 14.95
CA LYS A 238 -17.06 -3.93 15.49
C LYS A 238 -15.99 -3.77 16.59
N LEU A 239 -14.85 -4.46 16.43
CA LEU A 239 -13.77 -4.48 17.42
C LEU A 239 -12.88 -3.23 17.39
N VAL A 240 -12.92 -2.47 16.30
CA VAL A 240 -12.09 -1.28 16.08
C VAL A 240 -12.86 -0.02 16.39
N LYS A 241 -12.22 0.96 17.05
CA LYS A 241 -12.80 2.28 17.31
C LYS A 241 -11.95 3.46 16.79
N THR A 242 -10.97 3.18 15.95
CA THR A 242 -10.03 4.16 15.41
C THR A 242 -10.37 4.49 13.96
N LYS A 243 -9.95 5.68 13.48
CA LYS A 243 -10.16 6.09 12.09
C LYS A 243 -9.48 5.14 11.10
N TYR A 244 -8.28 4.67 11.44
CA TYR A 244 -7.54 3.73 10.60
C TYR A 244 -7.42 2.36 11.27
N LEU A 245 -7.45 1.34 10.42
CA LEU A 245 -7.16 -0.05 10.75
C LEU A 245 -5.97 -0.48 9.89
N ALA A 246 -5.13 -1.35 10.45
CA ALA A 246 -3.98 -1.87 9.74
C ALA A 246 -3.76 -3.34 10.03
N TRP A 247 -3.33 -4.08 9.02
CA TRP A 247 -2.63 -5.35 9.25
C TRP A 247 -1.15 -5.06 9.48
N MET A 248 -0.49 -5.74 10.41
CA MET A 248 0.97 -5.69 10.55
C MET A 248 1.52 -7.05 10.97
N ASP A 249 2.48 -7.58 10.22
CA ASP A 249 3.14 -8.84 10.58
C ASP A 249 3.94 -8.66 11.88
N ILE A 250 3.94 -9.68 12.75
CA ILE A 250 4.71 -9.69 14.02
C ILE A 250 6.22 -9.49 13.79
N GLY A 251 6.72 -9.77 12.59
CA GLY A 251 8.12 -9.55 12.23
C GLY A 251 8.52 -8.08 12.04
N TYR A 252 7.58 -7.13 12.12
CA TYR A 252 7.89 -5.69 12.11
C TYR A 252 8.63 -5.28 13.39
N PHE A 253 9.50 -4.27 13.26
CA PHE A 253 10.31 -3.74 14.37
C PHE A 253 11.22 -4.77 15.04
N ARG A 254 11.62 -5.81 14.30
CA ARG A 254 12.50 -6.88 14.78
C ARG A 254 13.94 -6.44 15.07
N ASP A 255 14.36 -5.28 14.55
CA ASP A 255 15.66 -4.70 14.87
C ASP A 255 15.53 -3.95 16.20
N THR A 256 16.45 -4.21 17.13
CA THR A 256 16.34 -3.98 18.58
C THR A 256 15.79 -2.60 18.98
N GLU A 257 14.47 -2.51 19.10
CA GLU A 257 13.80 -1.35 19.68
C GLU A 257 14.11 -1.26 21.17
N LYS A 258 14.37 -0.06 21.65
CA LYS A 258 14.55 0.22 23.07
C LYS A 258 13.37 1.04 23.56
N GLY A 259 12.39 0.35 24.14
CA GLY A 259 11.26 0.96 24.82
C GLY A 259 10.05 1.24 23.92
N THR A 260 8.99 1.73 24.57
CA THR A 260 7.67 1.96 24.00
C THR A 260 7.67 3.05 22.93
N PHE A 261 6.96 2.83 21.81
CA PHE A 261 6.79 3.83 20.75
C PHE A 261 5.40 3.76 20.11
N SER A 262 4.89 4.90 19.67
CA SER A 262 3.58 5.02 19.01
C SER A 262 3.71 5.06 17.49
N LEU A 263 2.70 4.52 16.82
CA LEU A 263 2.56 4.60 15.36
C LEU A 263 1.33 5.43 14.99
N LYS A 264 1.54 6.39 14.09
CA LYS A 264 0.51 7.23 13.47
C LYS A 264 0.39 6.92 11.99
N PRO A 265 -0.76 7.17 11.34
CA PRO A 265 -0.85 7.08 9.90
C PRO A 265 0.18 8.00 9.22
N PRO A 266 0.71 7.64 8.05
CA PRO A 266 1.56 8.55 7.28
C PRO A 266 0.87 9.89 7.06
N GLN A 267 1.60 11.00 7.14
CA GLN A 267 1.05 12.35 7.12
C GLN A 267 0.17 12.64 5.88
N ASN A 268 0.48 12.01 4.75
CA ASN A 268 -0.21 12.17 3.48
C ASN A 268 -1.09 10.95 3.12
N ILE A 269 -1.51 10.14 4.08
CA ILE A 269 -2.41 9.02 3.82
C ILE A 269 -3.74 9.54 3.24
N LYS A 270 -4.21 8.92 2.16
CA LYS A 270 -5.50 9.20 1.55
C LYS A 270 -6.58 8.33 2.22
N ASP A 271 -7.72 8.92 2.55
CA ASP A 271 -8.79 8.23 3.29
C ASP A 271 -9.53 7.18 2.46
N ASP A 272 -9.51 7.32 1.14
CA ASP A 272 -10.18 6.51 0.11
C ASP A 272 -9.25 5.49 -0.57
N HIS A 273 -8.01 5.35 -0.08
CA HIS A 273 -7.04 4.39 -0.62
C HIS A 273 -6.57 3.42 0.47
N ILE A 274 -5.99 2.29 0.04
CA ILE A 274 -5.21 1.42 0.93
C ILE A 274 -3.72 1.69 0.74
N ALA A 275 -3.05 2.07 1.83
CA ALA A 275 -1.62 2.31 1.86
C ALA A 275 -0.84 1.00 1.88
N PHE A 276 0.08 0.84 0.94
CA PHE A 276 1.04 -0.26 0.86
C PHE A 276 2.45 0.26 0.59
N VAL A 277 3.47 -0.52 0.94
CA VAL A 277 4.81 -0.31 0.38
C VAL A 277 4.89 -0.93 -1.01
N GLN A 278 5.37 -0.17 -1.98
CA GLN A 278 5.83 -0.70 -3.26
C GLN A 278 7.30 -1.16 -3.14
N ILE A 279 7.54 -2.44 -3.37
CA ILE A 279 8.88 -3.06 -3.26
C ILE A 279 9.62 -3.06 -4.60
N HIS A 280 8.91 -3.32 -5.70
CA HIS A 280 9.50 -3.31 -7.02
C HIS A 280 8.72 -2.38 -7.93
N LYS A 281 9.37 -1.94 -9.02
CA LYS A 281 8.69 -1.21 -10.08
C LYS A 281 7.59 -2.10 -10.67
N TYR A 282 6.42 -1.52 -10.89
CA TYR A 282 5.31 -2.19 -11.54
C TYR A 282 5.69 -2.56 -12.98
N VAL A 283 5.33 -3.77 -13.40
CA VAL A 283 5.49 -4.28 -14.76
C VAL A 283 4.18 -4.95 -15.16
N ASP A 284 3.69 -4.69 -16.36
CA ASP A 284 2.44 -5.28 -16.84
C ASP A 284 2.62 -6.77 -17.18
N MET A 285 2.22 -7.65 -16.26
CA MET A 285 2.40 -9.09 -16.33
C MET A 285 1.06 -9.83 -16.20
N THR A 286 0.91 -10.94 -16.91
CA THR A 286 -0.21 -11.87 -16.77
C THR A 286 -0.18 -12.56 -15.40
N PRO A 287 -1.32 -13.08 -14.91
CA PRO A 287 -1.35 -13.87 -13.68
C PRO A 287 -0.35 -15.03 -13.68
N LYS A 288 -0.21 -15.75 -14.80
CA LYS A 288 0.74 -16.87 -14.89
C LYS A 288 2.17 -16.38 -14.74
N GLU A 289 2.57 -15.31 -15.43
CA GLU A 289 3.91 -14.74 -15.31
C GLU A 289 4.20 -14.27 -13.88
N ILE A 290 3.26 -13.58 -13.24
CA ILE A 290 3.39 -13.11 -11.85
C ILE A 290 3.63 -14.28 -10.90
N MET A 291 2.78 -15.30 -10.98
CA MET A 291 2.84 -16.47 -10.11
C MET A 291 4.11 -17.28 -10.35
N PHE A 292 4.45 -17.52 -11.62
CA PHE A 292 5.54 -18.42 -11.99
C PHE A 292 6.91 -17.81 -11.68
N SER A 293 7.06 -16.50 -11.86
CA SER A 293 8.30 -15.79 -11.54
C SER A 293 8.43 -15.38 -10.07
N ASN A 294 7.44 -15.71 -9.22
CA ASN A 294 7.35 -15.23 -7.83
C ASN A 294 7.43 -13.69 -7.73
N SER A 295 6.89 -13.00 -8.73
CA SER A 295 7.02 -11.54 -8.82
C SER A 295 6.24 -10.84 -7.73
N VAL A 296 6.81 -9.75 -7.21
CA VAL A 296 6.23 -8.95 -6.14
C VAL A 296 6.19 -7.50 -6.55
N PHE A 297 5.04 -6.87 -6.40
CA PHE A 297 4.87 -5.43 -6.57
C PHE A 297 4.72 -4.71 -5.22
N LEU A 298 3.82 -5.22 -4.37
CA LEU A 298 3.52 -4.67 -3.04
C LEU A 298 4.01 -5.58 -1.91
N ALA A 299 4.39 -4.97 -0.80
CA ALA A 299 4.66 -5.68 0.45
C ALA A 299 3.34 -6.05 1.13
N GLY A 300 3.12 -7.34 1.42
CA GLY A 300 1.93 -7.80 2.17
C GLY A 300 2.05 -7.68 3.69
N GLY A 301 3.18 -7.19 4.21
CA GLY A 301 3.48 -7.24 5.65
C GLY A 301 2.88 -6.10 6.48
N LEU A 302 2.50 -4.99 5.84
CA LEU A 302 1.78 -3.88 6.46
C LEU A 302 0.92 -3.21 5.40
N PHE A 303 -0.36 -3.04 5.72
CA PHE A 303 -1.28 -2.22 4.94
C PHE A 303 -2.25 -1.47 5.84
N ILE A 304 -2.58 -0.23 5.48
CA ILE A 304 -3.34 0.70 6.31
C ILE A 304 -4.46 1.31 5.47
N GLY A 305 -5.66 1.40 6.01
CA GLY A 305 -6.78 2.07 5.36
C GLY A 305 -7.90 2.35 6.34
N ARG A 306 -8.96 3.03 5.89
CA ARG A 306 -10.18 3.09 6.69
C ARG A 306 -10.92 1.75 6.65
N PRO A 307 -11.61 1.35 7.74
CA PRO A 307 -12.31 0.06 7.82
C PRO A 307 -13.21 -0.27 6.63
N GLU A 308 -13.96 0.72 6.12
CA GLU A 308 -14.90 0.55 5.00
C GLU A 308 -14.19 0.20 3.68
N TYR A 309 -13.06 0.83 3.38
CA TYR A 309 -12.27 0.54 2.19
C TYR A 309 -11.45 -0.75 2.36
N LEU A 310 -11.02 -1.07 3.57
CA LEU A 310 -10.40 -2.36 3.86
C LEU A 310 -11.37 -3.52 3.66
N LEU A 311 -12.64 -3.37 4.03
CA LEU A 311 -13.66 -4.38 3.80
C LEU A 311 -13.86 -4.64 2.29
N LEU A 312 -13.92 -3.57 1.49
CA LEU A 312 -13.95 -3.66 0.03
C LEU A 312 -12.73 -4.40 -0.55
N LEU A 313 -11.52 -4.01 -0.11
CA LEU A 313 -10.28 -4.70 -0.50
C LEU A 313 -10.34 -6.19 -0.18
N VAL A 314 -10.77 -6.54 1.03
CA VAL A 314 -10.85 -7.94 1.49
C VAL A 314 -11.83 -8.75 0.65
N GLU A 315 -13.00 -8.20 0.36
CA GLU A 315 -13.98 -8.87 -0.50
C GLU A 315 -13.47 -9.07 -1.93
N ASP A 316 -12.79 -8.08 -2.49
CA ASP A 316 -12.18 -8.20 -3.82
C ASP A 316 -11.02 -9.19 -3.80
N TYR A 317 -10.22 -9.18 -2.75
CA TYR A 317 -9.12 -10.11 -2.57
C TYR A 317 -9.61 -11.56 -2.52
N ILE A 318 -10.67 -11.86 -1.76
CA ILE A 318 -11.26 -13.20 -1.70
C ILE A 318 -11.72 -13.65 -3.09
N LYS A 319 -12.43 -12.80 -3.83
CA LYS A 319 -12.87 -13.09 -5.21
C LYS A 319 -11.68 -13.32 -6.16
N ALA A 320 -10.61 -12.55 -6.01
CA ALA A 320 -9.39 -12.71 -6.79
C ALA A 320 -8.71 -14.05 -6.52
N VAL A 321 -8.60 -14.46 -5.24
CA VAL A 321 -8.08 -15.78 -4.85
C VAL A 321 -8.92 -16.89 -5.47
N GLU A 322 -10.25 -16.84 -5.37
CA GLU A 322 -11.14 -17.85 -5.96
C GLU A 322 -10.97 -17.95 -7.48
N LYS A 323 -10.87 -16.80 -8.16
CA LYS A 323 -10.61 -16.76 -9.61
C LYS A 323 -9.25 -17.34 -9.97
N LEU A 324 -8.20 -17.03 -9.22
CA LEU A 324 -6.85 -17.58 -9.46
C LEU A 324 -6.81 -19.10 -9.23
N ILE A 325 -7.48 -19.61 -8.18
CA ILE A 325 -7.62 -21.05 -7.96
C ILE A 325 -8.33 -21.72 -9.14
N ALA A 326 -9.39 -21.11 -9.67
CA ALA A 326 -10.09 -21.63 -10.85
C ALA A 326 -9.19 -21.65 -12.11
N MET A 327 -8.16 -20.81 -12.16
CA MET A 327 -7.14 -20.80 -13.20
C MET A 327 -5.96 -21.77 -12.91
N ASN A 328 -6.04 -22.58 -11.84
CA ASN A 328 -4.93 -23.41 -11.34
C ASN A 328 -3.66 -22.61 -11.01
N LEU A 329 -3.84 -21.39 -10.50
CA LEU A 329 -2.76 -20.50 -10.08
C LEU A 329 -2.92 -20.14 -8.61
N MET A 330 -1.85 -20.30 -7.83
CA MET A 330 -1.76 -19.77 -6.48
C MET A 330 -0.34 -19.46 -6.04
N ASN A 331 -0.20 -18.50 -5.13
CA ASN A 331 1.01 -18.15 -4.40
C ASN A 331 0.55 -17.35 -3.17
N THR A 332 1.43 -16.56 -2.55
CA THR A 332 1.11 -15.75 -1.38
C THR A 332 0.24 -14.54 -1.73
N ASP A 333 -0.18 -13.81 -0.70
CA ASP A 333 -0.93 -12.58 -0.83
C ASP A 333 -0.29 -11.53 -1.73
N GLN A 334 1.03 -11.48 -1.78
CA GLN A 334 1.77 -10.53 -2.60
C GLN A 334 1.53 -10.71 -4.10
N GLN A 335 1.49 -11.96 -4.57
CA GLN A 335 1.22 -12.26 -5.98
C GLN A 335 -0.26 -12.08 -6.31
N VAL A 336 -1.16 -12.42 -5.38
CA VAL A 336 -2.59 -12.16 -5.53
C VAL A 336 -2.84 -10.65 -5.67
N LEU A 337 -2.26 -9.83 -4.77
CA LEU A 337 -2.32 -8.38 -4.87
C LEU A 337 -1.76 -7.88 -6.19
N TYR A 338 -0.62 -8.40 -6.66
CA TYR A 338 -0.08 -7.99 -7.95
C TYR A 338 -1.05 -8.34 -9.10
N CYS A 339 -1.65 -9.54 -9.09
CA CYS A 339 -2.66 -9.90 -10.08
C CYS A 339 -3.87 -8.95 -10.03
N MET A 340 -4.41 -8.63 -8.84
CA MET A 340 -5.57 -7.75 -8.69
C MET A 340 -5.41 -6.40 -9.38
N TYR A 341 -4.20 -5.83 -9.37
CA TYR A 341 -3.91 -4.52 -9.97
C TYR A 341 -3.25 -4.63 -11.36
N SER A 342 -3.18 -5.83 -11.94
CA SER A 342 -2.72 -6.03 -13.32
C SER A 342 -3.88 -5.92 -14.30
N PRO A 343 -3.77 -5.11 -15.38
CA PRO A 343 -4.80 -5.04 -16.41
C PRO A 343 -4.92 -6.35 -17.22
N LYS A 344 -3.90 -7.22 -17.15
CA LYS A 344 -3.92 -8.57 -17.75
C LYS A 344 -4.63 -9.61 -16.88
N PHE A 345 -5.05 -9.25 -15.67
CA PHE A 345 -6.00 -10.05 -14.90
C PHE A 345 -7.38 -9.45 -15.15
N SER A 346 -8.32 -10.23 -15.69
CA SER A 346 -9.70 -9.80 -15.93
C SER A 346 -10.45 -9.60 -14.60
N PHE A 347 -10.04 -8.60 -13.83
CA PHE A 347 -10.49 -8.31 -12.49
C PHE A 347 -10.28 -6.82 -12.24
N GLN A 348 -11.30 -6.14 -11.70
CA GLN A 348 -11.24 -4.71 -11.43
C GLN A 348 -11.43 -4.48 -9.93
N PRO A 349 -10.37 -4.14 -9.18
CA PRO A 349 -10.48 -3.84 -7.75
C PRO A 349 -11.25 -2.54 -7.54
N ARG A 350 -12.12 -2.51 -6.53
CA ARG A 350 -12.97 -1.37 -6.19
C ARG A 350 -12.23 -0.26 -5.47
N VAL A 351 -11.09 -0.57 -4.83
CA VAL A 351 -10.37 0.38 -3.99
C VAL A 351 -9.00 0.68 -4.60
N PRO A 352 -8.63 1.95 -4.77
CA PRO A 352 -7.31 2.32 -5.22
C PRO A 352 -6.25 2.10 -4.12
N ILE A 353 -5.00 1.90 -4.53
CA ILE A 353 -3.87 1.77 -3.61
C ILE A 353 -3.03 3.04 -3.57
N GLN A 354 -2.62 3.43 -2.38
CA GLN A 354 -1.59 4.45 -2.20
C GLN A 354 -0.25 3.79 -1.98
N ARG A 355 0.70 4.08 -2.86
CA ARG A 355 2.02 3.45 -2.86
C ARG A 355 3.04 4.32 -2.15
N PHE A 356 3.70 3.74 -1.16
CA PHE A 356 4.86 4.31 -0.50
C PHE A 356 6.11 3.58 -0.96
N TYR A 357 7.16 4.30 -1.31
CA TYR A 357 8.41 3.70 -1.76
C TYR A 357 9.61 4.50 -1.23
N SER A 358 10.74 3.82 -1.09
CA SER A 358 11.99 4.40 -0.62
C SER A 358 13.14 3.94 -1.51
N LYS A 359 14.18 4.77 -1.64
CA LYS A 359 15.46 4.37 -2.24
C LYS A 359 16.36 3.59 -1.26
N SER A 360 15.94 3.46 0.01
CA SER A 360 16.70 2.79 1.08
C SER A 360 16.62 1.26 1.01
N ARG A 361 17.66 0.59 1.51
CA ARG A 361 17.80 -0.89 1.54
C ARG A 361 16.75 -1.60 2.40
N LEU A 362 16.12 -0.94 3.37
CA LEU A 362 15.09 -1.52 4.25
C LEU A 362 13.66 -1.30 3.73
N LEU A 363 13.48 -1.47 2.42
CA LEU A 363 12.24 -1.14 1.72
C LEU A 363 11.01 -1.85 2.32
N TRP A 364 11.16 -3.12 2.73
CA TRP A 364 10.08 -3.95 3.26
C TRP A 364 9.37 -3.44 4.51
N PHE A 365 10.03 -2.61 5.33
CA PHE A 365 9.47 -2.07 6.58
C PHE A 365 9.18 -0.57 6.49
N TYR A 366 9.37 0.03 5.32
CA TYR A 366 9.37 1.48 5.15
C TYR A 366 8.06 2.15 5.58
N LEU A 367 6.91 1.53 5.33
CA LEU A 367 5.61 2.08 5.78
C LEU A 367 5.52 2.08 7.32
N GLY A 368 6.07 1.07 7.99
CA GLY A 368 6.13 1.03 9.45
C GLY A 368 7.02 2.16 9.99
N ASP A 369 8.15 2.43 9.34
CA ASP A 369 9.04 3.53 9.70
C ASP A 369 8.39 4.90 9.46
N LEU A 370 7.64 5.07 8.37
CA LEU A 370 6.84 6.28 8.12
C LEU A 370 5.76 6.50 9.18
N CYS A 371 5.26 5.42 9.77
CA CYS A 371 4.26 5.51 10.84
C CYS A 371 4.88 5.90 12.18
N ARG A 372 6.20 5.80 12.37
CA ARG A 372 6.82 6.12 13.66
C ARG A 372 6.63 7.59 14.01
N GLU A 373 5.97 7.83 15.14
CA GLU A 373 5.85 9.16 15.70
C GLU A 373 7.26 9.65 16.06
N SER A 374 7.67 10.76 15.44
CA SER A 374 9.05 11.22 15.49
C SER A 374 9.41 11.79 16.86
N SER A 375 9.86 10.96 17.81
CA SER A 375 10.72 11.43 18.90
C SER A 375 12.12 11.84 18.40
N LEU A 376 12.50 11.44 17.18
CA LEU A 376 13.81 11.69 16.56
C LEU A 376 13.97 13.02 15.82
N ILE A 377 12.89 13.73 15.46
CA ILE A 377 13.01 15.04 14.80
C ILE A 377 13.42 16.15 15.80
N LEU A 378 13.07 15.99 17.08
CA LEU A 378 13.45 16.94 18.13
C LEU A 378 14.91 16.80 18.58
N VAL A 379 15.52 15.62 18.48
CA VAL A 379 16.93 15.42 18.87
C VAL A 379 17.88 16.11 17.87
N ARG A 380 17.61 16.03 16.56
CA ARG A 380 18.43 16.69 15.52
C ARG A 380 18.27 18.22 15.48
N LYS A 381 17.10 18.75 15.88
CA LYS A 381 16.92 20.21 16.02
C LYS A 381 17.61 20.75 17.28
N LYS A 382 17.62 20.01 18.40
CA LYS A 382 18.36 20.41 19.60
C LYS A 382 19.88 20.39 19.40
N THR A 383 20.44 19.42 18.66
CA THR A 383 21.90 19.38 18.38
C THR A 383 22.35 20.55 17.50
N LYS A 384 21.56 20.92 16.47
CA LYS A 384 21.89 22.09 15.64
C LYS A 384 21.72 23.43 16.36
N LEU A 385 20.75 23.55 17.26
CA LEU A 385 20.57 24.79 18.02
C LEU A 385 21.64 24.95 19.13
N SER A 386 22.10 23.84 19.73
CA SER A 386 23.20 23.88 20.71
C SER A 386 24.56 24.19 20.09
N GLU A 387 24.81 23.81 18.83
CA GLU A 387 26.06 24.14 18.11
C GLU A 387 26.13 25.62 17.67
N VAL A 388 24.97 26.25 17.39
CA VAL A 388 24.90 27.68 17.03
C VAL A 388 25.03 28.60 18.26
N ILE A 389 24.60 28.14 19.44
CA ILE A 389 24.76 28.92 20.68
C ILE A 389 26.19 28.79 21.25
N ALA A 390 26.85 27.64 21.07
CA ALA A 390 28.24 27.44 21.53
C ALA A 390 29.29 28.24 20.73
N SER A 391 28.98 28.64 19.49
CA SER A 391 29.87 29.46 18.65
C SER A 391 29.71 30.97 18.85
N SER A 392 28.80 31.39 19.74
CA SER A 392 28.52 32.81 20.03
C SER A 392 28.97 33.25 21.44
N ILE A 393 29.64 32.37 22.20
CA ILE A 393 30.07 32.64 23.60
C ILE A 393 31.61 32.72 23.75
N PHE A 394 32.37 32.62 22.66
CA PHE A 394 33.79 32.97 22.66
C PHE A 394 34.00 34.25 21.85
N VAL A 395 33.85 35.38 22.55
CA VAL A 395 34.52 36.65 22.24
C VAL A 395 35.90 36.62 22.89
#